data_AF-A0A2V7J8B3-F1
#
_entry.id   AF-A0A2V7J8B3-F1
#
_cell.length_a   1.000
_cell.length_b   1.000
_cell.length_c   1.000
_cell.angle_alpha   90.00
_cell.angle_beta   90.00
_cell.angle_gamma   90.00
#
_symmetry.space_group_name_H-M   'P 1'
#
loop_
_entity.id
_entity.type
_entity.pdbx_description
1 polymer ?
#
loop_
_entity_poly.entity_id
_entity_poly.type
_entity_poly.pdbx_seq_one_letter_code
_entity_poly.pdbx_strand_id
1 'polypeptide(L)'
;ETLGGDGRLDYMLVPKLFGLAERAWAPDPDWARETDSARADSLYREAWSRLVNVVSKRELPRLDREVPGLNYRIPAPGLKAEGGAVYANAELPGFTLRYTTDGSEPTERSPVVKGPIPLRGGATVRVAAFSTTGRKGHTVRLAGP
;
A
#
# COMPACT_ATOMS: atom_id res chain seq x y z
N GLU A 1 5.03 -7.13 -26.13
CA GLU A 1 5.04 -6.21 -24.96
C GLU A 1 3.63 -6.11 -24.38
N THR A 2 3.47 -5.94 -23.05
CA THR A 2 2.16 -6.00 -22.35
C THR A 2 1.62 -4.63 -21.92
N LEU A 3 2.10 -3.54 -22.52
CA LEU A 3 1.81 -2.15 -22.12
C LEU A 3 0.65 -1.48 -22.87
N GLY A 4 0.02 -2.13 -23.84
CA GLY A 4 -0.91 -1.50 -24.78
C GLY A 4 -2.27 -1.00 -24.22
N GLY A 5 -2.47 -0.98 -22.90
CA GLY A 5 -3.72 -0.48 -22.29
C GLY A 5 -3.54 0.91 -21.69
N ASP A 6 -4.53 1.77 -21.86
CA ASP A 6 -4.55 3.12 -21.30
C ASP A 6 -4.29 3.12 -19.77
N GLY A 7 -3.38 3.98 -19.31
CA GLY A 7 -3.01 4.10 -17.89
C GLY A 7 -2.24 2.90 -17.30
N ARG A 8 -1.90 1.88 -18.10
CA ARG A 8 -1.14 0.71 -17.63
C ARG A 8 0.32 1.03 -17.35
N LEU A 9 0.90 1.94 -18.13
CA LEU A 9 2.25 2.44 -17.91
C LEU A 9 2.34 3.17 -16.57
N ASP A 10 1.44 4.10 -16.30
CA ASP A 10 1.37 4.84 -15.04
C ASP A 10 1.27 3.91 -13.84
N TYR A 11 0.44 2.88 -13.94
CA TYR A 11 0.24 1.88 -12.90
C TYR A 11 1.51 1.04 -12.65
N MET A 12 2.30 0.77 -13.68
CA MET A 12 3.54 0.01 -13.54
C MET A 12 4.70 0.88 -13.02
N LEU A 13 4.70 2.17 -13.33
CA LEU A 13 5.75 3.11 -12.96
C LEU A 13 5.53 3.74 -11.58
N VAL A 14 4.34 4.27 -11.29
CA VAL A 14 4.07 5.02 -10.07
C VAL A 14 3.42 4.09 -9.03
N PRO A 15 3.94 4.01 -7.79
CA PRO A 15 4.87 4.94 -7.14
C PRO A 15 6.36 4.59 -7.23
N LYS A 16 6.75 3.48 -7.86
CA LYS A 16 8.15 3.01 -7.86
C LYS A 16 9.14 4.01 -8.45
N LEU A 17 8.68 4.84 -9.39
CA LEU A 17 9.46 5.92 -9.98
C LEU A 17 10.04 6.89 -8.93
N PHE A 18 9.35 7.10 -7.81
CA PHE A 18 9.89 7.92 -6.71
C PHE A 18 11.14 7.29 -6.09
N GLY A 19 11.17 5.97 -5.93
CA GLY A 19 12.36 5.26 -5.43
C GLY A 19 13.54 5.38 -6.40
N LEU A 20 13.28 5.31 -7.70
CA LEU A 20 14.30 5.54 -8.72
C LEU A 20 14.83 6.98 -8.68
N ALA A 21 13.94 7.97 -8.65
CA ALA A 21 14.32 9.39 -8.60
C ALA A 21 15.14 9.71 -7.33
N GLU A 22 14.70 9.20 -6.19
CA GLU A 22 15.41 9.34 -4.91
C GLU A 22 16.82 8.75 -4.98
N ARG A 23 17.01 7.57 -5.57
CA ARG A 23 18.33 6.94 -5.70
C ARG A 23 19.21 7.56 -6.80
N ALA A 24 18.61 8.14 -7.83
CA ALA A 24 19.34 8.76 -8.93
C ALA A 24 19.88 10.16 -8.58
N TRP A 25 19.21 10.88 -7.66
CA TRP A 25 19.53 12.27 -7.37
C TRP A 25 20.10 12.51 -5.97
N ALA A 26 19.60 11.79 -4.95
CA ALA A 26 20.05 12.03 -3.58
C ALA A 26 21.50 11.58 -3.38
N PRO A 27 22.22 12.15 -2.40
CA PRO A 27 23.51 11.62 -1.98
C PRO A 27 23.43 10.13 -1.61
N ASP A 28 24.58 9.44 -1.69
CA ASP A 28 24.63 8.05 -1.25
C ASP A 28 24.11 7.94 0.19
N PRO A 29 23.23 6.97 0.45
CA PRO A 29 22.62 6.84 1.76
C PRO A 29 23.62 6.27 2.75
N ASP A 30 23.48 6.65 4.03
CA ASP A 30 24.40 6.21 5.08
C ASP A 30 24.51 4.68 5.18
N TRP A 31 23.40 3.96 4.96
CA TRP A 31 23.38 2.49 4.97
C TRP A 31 24.24 1.85 3.87
N ALA A 32 24.50 2.54 2.76
CA ALA A 32 25.33 2.00 1.67
C ALA A 32 26.84 2.11 1.95
N ARG A 33 27.22 3.00 2.87
CA ARG A 33 28.62 3.22 3.27
C ARG A 33 28.97 2.48 4.57
N GLU A 34 27.96 2.02 5.30
CA GLU A 34 28.10 1.27 6.54
C GLU A 34 28.63 -0.14 6.27
N THR A 35 29.65 -0.56 7.05
CA THR A 35 30.28 -1.87 6.89
C THR A 35 29.66 -2.92 7.79
N ASP A 36 29.09 -2.51 8.93
CA ASP A 36 28.35 -3.41 9.81
C ASP A 36 26.95 -3.69 9.24
N SER A 37 26.68 -4.94 8.90
CA SER A 37 25.42 -5.34 8.27
C SER A 37 24.20 -5.04 9.12
N ALA A 38 24.27 -5.26 10.44
CA ALA A 38 23.11 -5.06 11.31
C ALA A 38 22.77 -3.56 11.44
N ARG A 39 23.80 -2.71 11.50
CA ARG A 39 23.65 -1.26 11.50
C ARG A 39 23.16 -0.74 10.15
N ALA A 40 23.71 -1.25 9.04
CA ALA A 40 23.25 -0.93 7.69
C ALA A 40 21.75 -1.24 7.52
N ASP A 41 21.29 -2.41 8.00
CA ASP A 41 19.88 -2.80 7.96
C ASP A 41 18.97 -1.87 8.80
N SER A 42 19.47 -1.38 9.93
CA SER A 42 18.74 -0.41 10.74
C SER A 42 18.59 0.93 10.01
N LEU A 43 19.70 1.45 9.47
CA LEU A 43 19.74 2.70 8.71
C LEU A 43 18.89 2.63 7.43
N TYR A 44 18.91 1.48 6.75
CA TYR A 44 18.06 1.22 5.58
C TYR A 44 16.58 1.28 5.96
N ARG A 45 16.17 0.58 7.02
CA ARG A 45 14.77 0.58 7.48
C ARG A 45 14.29 1.98 7.86
N GLU A 46 15.14 2.79 8.50
CA GLU A 46 14.81 4.18 8.81
C GLU A 46 14.67 5.03 7.55
N ALA A 47 15.64 4.97 6.63
CA ALA A 47 15.60 5.70 5.36
C ALA A 47 14.38 5.31 4.52
N TRP A 48 14.10 4.01 4.40
CA TRP A 48 12.92 3.48 3.73
C TRP A 48 11.63 3.97 4.37
N SER A 49 11.53 3.94 5.70
CA SER A 49 10.36 4.43 6.43
C SER A 49 10.12 5.91 6.16
N ARG A 50 11.18 6.74 6.15
CA ARG A 50 11.07 8.17 5.81
C ARG A 50 10.57 8.38 4.39
N LEU A 51 11.17 7.70 3.41
CA LEU A 51 10.78 7.80 2.00
C LEU A 51 9.31 7.41 1.78
N VAL A 52 8.91 6.24 2.29
CA VAL A 52 7.54 5.73 2.14
C VAL A 52 6.52 6.68 2.80
N ASN A 53 6.83 7.24 3.97
CA ASN A 53 5.94 8.21 4.61
C ASN A 53 5.77 9.47 3.74
N VAL A 54 6.86 9.99 3.15
CA VAL A 54 6.81 11.16 2.26
C VAL A 54 6.00 10.85 1.00
N VAL A 55 6.32 9.75 0.30
CA VAL A 55 5.65 9.37 -0.93
C VAL A 55 4.16 9.19 -0.69
N SER A 56 3.78 8.42 0.33
CA SER A 56 2.40 7.99 0.48
C SER A 56 1.50 9.00 1.19
N LYS A 57 2.05 9.82 2.12
CA LYS A 57 1.25 10.83 2.84
C LYS A 57 1.28 12.22 2.19
N ARG A 58 2.27 12.50 1.33
CA ARG A 58 2.45 13.82 0.70
C ARG A 58 2.40 13.78 -0.82
N GLU A 59 3.27 13.00 -1.46
CA GLU A 59 3.40 13.05 -2.93
C GLU A 59 2.21 12.41 -3.65
N LEU A 60 1.71 11.26 -3.18
CA LEU A 60 0.54 10.62 -3.79
C LEU A 60 -0.74 11.46 -3.69
N PRO A 61 -1.10 12.03 -2.51
CA PRO A 61 -2.23 12.97 -2.43
C PRO A 61 -2.03 14.24 -3.25
N ARG A 62 -0.79 14.70 -3.39
CA ARG A 62 -0.47 15.84 -4.27
C ARG A 62 -0.70 15.50 -5.74
N LEU A 63 -0.26 14.32 -6.20
CA LEU A 63 -0.50 13.84 -7.56
C LEU A 63 -2.00 13.66 -7.86
N ASP A 64 -2.77 13.16 -6.90
CA ASP A 64 -4.23 13.08 -7.02
C ASP A 64 -4.87 14.45 -7.32
N ARG A 65 -4.30 15.54 -6.79
CA ARG A 65 -4.78 16.92 -7.00
C ARG A 65 -4.22 17.54 -8.29
N GLU A 66 -2.94 17.35 -8.56
CA GLU A 66 -2.21 18.08 -9.61
C GLU A 66 -2.22 17.38 -10.97
N VAL A 67 -2.40 16.05 -11.00
CA VAL A 67 -2.44 15.26 -12.23
C VAL A 67 -3.69 14.37 -12.25
N PRO A 68 -4.89 14.95 -12.45
CA PRO A 68 -6.13 14.19 -12.54
C PRO A 68 -6.02 13.10 -13.60
N GLY A 69 -6.41 11.87 -13.26
CA GLY A 69 -6.35 10.72 -14.16
C GLY A 69 -5.06 9.90 -14.10
N LEU A 70 -4.03 10.33 -13.34
CA LEU A 70 -2.83 9.53 -13.14
C LEU A 70 -3.15 8.23 -12.40
N ASN A 71 -3.05 7.10 -13.10
CA ASN A 71 -3.43 5.79 -12.59
C ASN A 71 -2.28 5.10 -11.81
N TYR A 72 -1.79 5.74 -10.75
CA TYR A 72 -0.74 5.11 -9.93
C TYR A 72 -1.25 3.86 -9.20
N ARG A 73 -0.35 2.91 -8.95
CA ARG A 73 -0.70 1.68 -8.23
C ARG A 73 -0.99 1.94 -6.75
N ILE A 74 -2.16 1.49 -6.31
CA ILE A 74 -2.48 1.34 -4.88
C ILE A 74 -2.15 -0.11 -4.49
N PRO A 75 -1.20 -0.35 -3.58
CA PRO A 75 -0.78 -1.70 -3.22
C PRO A 75 -1.93 -2.47 -2.56
N ALA A 76 -1.97 -3.78 -2.83
CA ALA A 76 -2.93 -4.67 -2.20
C ALA A 76 -2.61 -4.81 -0.70
N PRO A 77 -3.62 -4.81 0.19
CA PRO A 77 -3.40 -5.04 1.61
C PRO A 77 -2.84 -6.44 1.90
N GLY A 78 -1.95 -6.57 2.88
CA GLY A 78 -1.55 -7.88 3.41
C GLY A 78 -2.58 -8.37 4.42
N LEU A 79 -2.97 -9.65 4.33
CA LEU A 79 -3.92 -10.29 5.25
C LEU A 79 -3.28 -11.48 5.96
N LYS A 80 -3.53 -11.61 7.26
CA LYS A 80 -3.15 -12.78 8.07
C LYS A 80 -4.32 -13.20 8.95
N ALA A 81 -4.71 -14.47 8.90
CA ALA A 81 -5.67 -15.04 9.83
C ALA A 81 -4.95 -15.66 11.04
N GLU A 82 -5.37 -15.28 12.25
CA GLU A 82 -4.78 -15.74 13.49
C GLU A 82 -5.78 -15.58 14.64
N GLY A 83 -5.96 -16.62 15.47
CA GLY A 83 -6.82 -16.55 16.66
C GLY A 83 -8.29 -16.20 16.39
N GLY A 84 -8.85 -16.63 15.25
CA GLY A 84 -10.25 -16.32 14.87
C GLY A 84 -10.47 -14.89 14.40
N ALA A 85 -9.39 -14.17 14.05
CA ALA A 85 -9.45 -12.83 13.47
C ALA A 85 -8.54 -12.69 12.24
N VAL A 86 -8.85 -11.71 11.40
CA VAL A 86 -8.02 -11.28 10.27
C VAL A 86 -7.33 -9.97 10.63
N TYR A 87 -6.01 -9.99 10.57
CA TYR A 87 -5.15 -8.82 10.64
C TYR A 87 -4.89 -8.32 9.23
N ALA A 88 -5.01 -7.02 9.04
CA ALA A 88 -4.72 -6.39 7.76
C ALA A 88 -3.71 -5.26 7.93
N ASN A 89 -2.75 -5.17 7.01
CA ASN A 89 -1.79 -4.07 6.92
C ASN A 89 -1.69 -3.54 5.49
N ALA A 90 -1.10 -2.36 5.36
CA ALA A 90 -0.75 -1.75 4.08
C ALA A 90 0.75 -1.56 4.02
N GLU A 91 1.35 -1.85 2.86
CA GLU A 91 2.77 -1.60 2.59
C GLU A 91 3.11 -0.11 2.67
N LEU A 92 2.19 0.73 2.16
CA LEU A 92 2.32 2.17 2.12
C LEU A 92 1.29 2.79 3.11
N PRO A 93 1.72 3.67 4.02
CA PRO A 93 0.81 4.36 4.93
C PRO A 93 -0.01 5.42 4.16
N GLY A 94 -1.09 5.93 4.75
CA GLY A 94 -1.92 6.98 4.12
C GLY A 94 -3.05 6.46 3.24
N PHE A 95 -3.08 5.17 2.92
CA PHE A 95 -4.29 4.53 2.39
C PHE A 95 -5.21 4.09 3.52
N THR A 96 -6.52 4.30 3.33
CA THR A 96 -7.54 3.80 4.26
C THR A 96 -7.90 2.38 3.86
N LEU A 97 -7.63 1.42 4.75
CA LEU A 97 -8.10 0.04 4.55
C LEU A 97 -9.57 -0.06 4.93
N ARG A 98 -10.39 -0.63 4.05
CA ARG A 98 -11.79 -0.93 4.32
C ARG A 98 -12.10 -2.38 4.03
N TYR A 99 -13.08 -2.92 4.74
CA TYR A 99 -13.39 -4.35 4.69
C TYR A 99 -14.88 -4.66 4.67
N THR A 100 -15.18 -5.88 4.27
CA THR A 100 -16.49 -6.53 4.36
C THR A 100 -16.28 -7.95 4.89
N THR A 101 -17.29 -8.51 5.57
CA THR A 101 -17.24 -9.87 6.16
C THR A 101 -18.26 -10.83 5.54
N ASP A 102 -19.12 -10.31 4.67
CA ASP A 102 -20.18 -11.03 3.97
C ASP A 102 -19.77 -11.45 2.54
N GLY A 103 -18.49 -11.24 2.17
CA GLY A 103 -18.00 -11.50 0.82
C GLY A 103 -18.33 -10.42 -0.22
N SER A 104 -19.09 -9.39 0.13
CA SER A 104 -19.37 -8.26 -0.77
C SER A 104 -18.11 -7.43 -1.06
N GLU A 105 -18.11 -6.65 -2.13
CA GLU A 105 -16.97 -5.81 -2.48
C GLU A 105 -16.85 -4.61 -1.51
N PRO A 106 -15.67 -4.35 -0.92
CA PRO A 106 -15.47 -3.14 -0.13
C PRO A 106 -15.69 -1.89 -0.98
N THR A 107 -16.40 -0.92 -0.41
CA THR A 107 -16.66 0.41 -0.99
C THR A 107 -16.10 1.49 -0.06
N GLU A 108 -16.12 2.75 -0.50
CA GLU A 108 -15.76 3.89 0.35
C GLU A 108 -16.65 4.05 1.59
N ARG A 109 -17.82 3.42 1.60
CA ARG A 109 -18.73 3.42 2.75
C ARG A 109 -18.54 2.22 3.67
N SER A 110 -17.76 1.22 3.25
CA SER A 110 -17.48 0.03 4.05
C SER A 110 -16.68 0.39 5.32
N PRO A 111 -16.83 -0.38 6.41
CA PRO A 111 -16.10 -0.13 7.65
C PRO A 111 -14.59 -0.03 7.46
N VAL A 112 -13.96 0.91 8.17
CA VAL A 112 -12.50 1.09 8.18
C VAL A 112 -11.87 0.03 9.08
N VAL A 113 -10.75 -0.56 8.65
CA VAL A 113 -9.94 -1.44 9.48
C VAL A 113 -9.27 -0.60 10.57
N LYS A 114 -9.70 -0.80 11.82
CA LYS A 114 -9.10 -0.15 13.01
C LYS A 114 -8.35 -1.12 13.93
N GLY A 115 -8.39 -2.41 13.60
CA GLY A 115 -7.87 -3.49 14.42
C GLY A 115 -8.22 -4.86 13.80
N PRO A 116 -8.09 -5.94 14.57
CA PRO A 116 -8.42 -7.29 14.11
C PRO A 116 -9.88 -7.39 13.67
N ILE A 117 -10.11 -7.97 12.49
CA ILE A 117 -11.44 -8.17 11.92
C ILE A 117 -11.92 -9.57 12.34
N PRO A 118 -13.08 -9.73 13.02
CA PRO A 118 -13.57 -11.04 13.41
C PRO A 118 -13.78 -11.98 12.21
N LEU A 119 -13.19 -13.18 12.28
CA LEU A 119 -13.34 -14.22 11.25
C LEU A 119 -14.30 -15.30 11.77
N ARG A 120 -15.57 -15.17 11.40
CA ARG A 120 -16.61 -16.16 11.74
C ARG A 120 -16.55 -17.34 10.77
N GLY A 121 -16.94 -18.54 11.23
CA GLY A 121 -17.01 -19.73 10.37
C GLY A 121 -17.87 -19.48 9.13
N GLY A 122 -17.37 -19.87 7.95
CA GLY A 122 -18.02 -19.64 6.66
C GLY A 122 -18.05 -18.18 6.17
N ALA A 123 -17.53 -17.21 6.92
CA ALA A 123 -17.45 -15.82 6.49
C ALA A 123 -16.27 -15.59 5.53
N THR A 124 -16.45 -14.73 4.54
CA THR A 124 -15.36 -14.27 3.66
C THR A 124 -15.05 -12.82 3.98
N VAL A 125 -13.85 -12.57 4.50
CA VAL A 125 -13.33 -11.23 4.71
C VAL A 125 -12.70 -10.73 3.42
N ARG A 126 -13.12 -9.57 2.94
CA ARG A 126 -12.51 -8.89 1.79
C ARG A 126 -12.02 -7.53 2.24
N VAL A 127 -10.81 -7.16 1.81
CA VAL A 127 -10.16 -5.91 2.21
C VAL A 127 -9.56 -5.24 0.98
N ALA A 128 -9.76 -3.93 0.88
CA ALA A 128 -9.14 -3.10 -0.13
C ALA A 128 -8.59 -1.81 0.48
N ALA A 129 -7.52 -1.28 -0.12
CA ALA A 129 -6.96 0.02 0.20
C ALA A 129 -7.66 1.11 -0.63
N PHE A 130 -7.94 2.25 -0.01
CA PHE A 130 -8.55 3.41 -0.64
C PHE A 130 -7.63 4.63 -0.48
N SER A 131 -7.41 5.36 -1.57
CA SER A 131 -6.74 6.67 -1.55
C SER A 131 -7.61 7.74 -0.89
N THR A 132 -7.04 8.93 -0.67
CA THR A 132 -7.76 10.09 -0.13
C THR A 132 -8.86 10.60 -1.04
N THR A 133 -8.83 10.25 -2.34
CA THR A 133 -9.84 10.62 -3.34
C THR A 133 -10.89 9.53 -3.57
N GLY A 134 -10.84 8.43 -2.81
CA GLY A 134 -11.78 7.32 -2.95
C GLY A 134 -11.36 6.25 -3.96
N ARG A 135 -10.26 6.45 -4.71
CA ARG A 135 -9.77 5.42 -5.65
C ARG A 135 -9.42 4.14 -4.90
N LYS A 136 -9.99 3.02 -5.34
CA LYS A 136 -9.83 1.69 -4.75
C LYS A 136 -8.69 0.92 -5.40
N GLY A 137 -7.85 0.29 -4.58
CA GLY A 137 -6.83 -0.67 -5.01
C GLY A 137 -7.40 -2.07 -5.26
N HIS A 138 -6.50 -3.06 -5.39
CA HIS A 138 -6.94 -4.45 -5.50
C HIS A 138 -7.53 -4.96 -4.18
N THR A 139 -8.59 -5.74 -4.31
CA THR A 139 -9.26 -6.40 -3.18
C THR A 139 -8.62 -7.75 -2.93
N VAL A 140 -8.18 -7.96 -1.69
CA VAL A 140 -7.68 -9.25 -1.21
C VAL A 140 -8.78 -9.92 -0.39
N ARG A 141 -8.88 -11.24 -0.47
CA ARG A 141 -9.89 -12.03 0.26
C ARG A 141 -9.24 -13.10 1.12
N LEU A 142 -9.85 -13.36 2.26
CA LEU A 142 -9.53 -14.47 3.14
C LEU A 142 -10.84 -15.12 3.61
N ALA A 143 -10.98 -16.42 3.38
CA ALA A 143 -12.13 -17.20 3.84
C ALA A 143 -11.84 -17.80 5.22
N GLY A 144 -12.84 -17.81 6.09
CA GLY A 144 -12.78 -18.58 7.33
C GLY A 144 -12.62 -20.07 7.06
N PRO A 145 -12.05 -20.82 8.02
CA PRO A 145 -12.07 -22.27 7.98
C PRO A 145 -13.51 -22.83 7.96
#